data_AF-A0AAW7HZE7-F1
#
_entry.id   AF-A0AAW7HZE7-F1
#
_cell.length_a   1.000
_cell.length_b   1.000
_cell.length_c   1.000
_cell.angle_alpha   90.00
_cell.angle_beta   90.00
_cell.angle_gamma   90.00
#
_symmetry.space_group_name_H-M   'P 1'
#
loop_
_entity.id
_entity.type
_entity.pdbx_description
1 polymer ?
#
loop_
_entity_poly.entity_id
_entity_poly.type
_entity_poly.pdbx_seq_one_letter_code
_entity_poly.pdbx_strand_id
1 'polypeptide(L)'
;MFTTAKKFEEILTCLSILRYIFKSKGKRGLFDINKQAESFFCEILNSTYQWRLENLNNSKSNYPAIDLGDRDNRICVQITSENTSSKIHETIAKFIKHDLHKEYSRLIIFVLTDIKNYTTEFDTQDKFNFDKSSDIIDVDMLLNDIEDLANDTISKIHGFVTSELSQLRSLLADKNSLLSKVDSTTVTFPDNITKFLEYHNFDKSDYTDEYKGIRTLSEQINNLTKASREYLFALVFRGIIDNNYLSQNFYALPEDIKSYLNIPRQDLLGHYNILDKAGLVTYEDDNNLKRLEICAPSPHGNNYLSQLKEFTNNDHDMLHKIIVDCDYTSLSDNNT
;
A
#
# COMPACT_ATOMS: atom_id res chain seq x y z
N MET A 1 8.49 -18.64 -16.83
CA MET A 1 7.91 -17.53 -17.61
C MET A 1 6.91 -16.73 -16.78
N PHE A 2 5.86 -17.33 -16.21
CA PHE A 2 4.83 -16.60 -15.44
C PHE A 2 5.32 -15.91 -14.14
N THR A 3 6.34 -16.46 -13.47
CA THR A 3 6.83 -15.89 -12.19
C THR A 3 7.61 -14.58 -12.35
N THR A 4 8.38 -14.43 -13.43
CA THR A 4 9.17 -13.21 -13.70
C THR A 4 8.26 -12.04 -14.07
N ALA A 5 7.29 -12.29 -14.95
CA ALA A 5 6.28 -11.30 -15.31
C ALA A 5 5.49 -10.82 -14.08
N LYS A 6 5.06 -11.74 -13.21
CA LYS A 6 4.38 -11.35 -11.95
C LYS A 6 5.25 -10.47 -11.05
N LYS A 7 6.54 -10.79 -10.90
CA LYS A 7 7.48 -9.98 -10.11
C LYS A 7 7.65 -8.57 -10.69
N PHE A 8 7.76 -8.48 -12.02
CA PHE A 8 7.84 -7.21 -12.71
C PHE A 8 6.58 -6.37 -12.50
N GLU A 9 5.39 -6.96 -12.67
CA GLU A 9 4.11 -6.28 -12.41
C GLU A 9 4.00 -5.71 -10.99
N GLU A 10 4.51 -6.44 -9.99
CA GLU A 10 4.54 -5.96 -8.61
C GLU A 10 5.54 -4.80 -8.41
N ILE A 11 6.70 -4.83 -9.08
CA ILE A 11 7.65 -3.70 -9.11
C ILE A 11 6.99 -2.48 -9.78
N LEU A 12 6.38 -2.66 -10.95
CA LEU A 12 5.68 -1.63 -11.72
C LEU A 12 4.59 -0.96 -10.86
N THR A 13 3.78 -1.78 -10.20
CA THR A 13 2.72 -1.31 -9.30
C THR A 13 3.31 -0.46 -8.17
N CYS A 14 4.39 -0.92 -7.54
CA CYS A 14 5.06 -0.19 -6.48
C CYS A 14 5.55 1.19 -6.93
N LEU A 15 6.35 1.22 -8.00
CA LEU A 15 6.98 2.45 -8.46
C LEU A 15 5.93 3.44 -8.98
N SER A 16 4.85 2.94 -9.57
CA SER A 16 3.70 3.75 -9.97
C SER A 16 2.99 4.42 -8.80
N ILE A 17 2.77 3.69 -7.70
CA ILE A 17 2.20 4.24 -6.46
C ILE A 17 3.12 5.31 -5.87
N LEU A 18 4.43 5.04 -5.79
CA LEU A 18 5.42 6.00 -5.30
C LEU A 18 5.43 7.28 -6.14
N ARG A 19 5.49 7.16 -7.46
CA ARG A 19 5.40 8.29 -8.40
C ARG A 19 4.14 9.14 -8.14
N TYR A 20 2.99 8.49 -7.98
CA TYR A 20 1.75 9.18 -7.67
C TYR A 20 1.80 9.93 -6.33
N ILE A 21 2.41 9.33 -5.30
CA ILE A 21 2.62 9.99 -4.00
C ILE A 21 3.46 11.27 -4.16
N PHE A 22 4.55 11.22 -4.93
CA PHE A 22 5.37 12.40 -5.21
C PHE A 22 4.62 13.50 -5.99
N LYS A 23 3.72 13.13 -6.90
CA LYS A 23 2.85 14.11 -7.60
C LYS A 23 1.82 14.75 -6.66
N SER A 24 1.30 14.00 -5.70
CA SER A 24 0.13 14.40 -4.89
C SER A 24 0.44 15.20 -3.62
N LYS A 25 1.67 15.14 -3.08
CA LYS A 25 1.99 15.76 -1.78
C LYS A 25 2.42 17.23 -1.89
N GLY A 26 2.02 18.03 -0.90
CA GLY A 26 2.47 19.42 -0.72
C GLY A 26 3.89 19.54 -0.13
N LYS A 27 4.51 20.72 -0.26
CA LYS A 27 5.94 20.99 0.04
C LYS A 27 6.49 20.44 1.37
N ARG A 28 5.68 20.41 2.46
CA ARG A 28 6.13 19.94 3.80
C ARG A 28 6.16 18.42 3.94
N GLY A 29 5.26 17.69 3.28
CA GLY A 29 5.24 16.22 3.30
C GLY A 29 6.23 15.56 2.33
N LEU A 30 6.72 16.33 1.35
CA LEU A 30 7.72 15.88 0.38
C LEU A 30 9.12 15.73 0.98
N PHE A 31 9.49 16.54 1.99
CA PHE A 31 10.88 16.61 2.46
C PHE A 31 11.34 15.32 3.15
N ASP A 32 10.51 14.75 4.03
CA ASP A 32 10.83 13.49 4.73
C ASP A 32 10.80 12.28 3.80
N ILE A 33 9.92 12.31 2.79
CA ILE A 33 9.81 11.23 1.79
C ILE A 33 10.97 11.31 0.80
N ASN A 34 11.41 12.50 0.40
CA ASN A 34 12.52 12.66 -0.54
C ASN A 34 13.80 12.00 0.01
N LYS A 35 14.10 12.17 1.31
CA LYS A 35 15.26 11.49 1.93
C LYS A 35 15.15 9.97 1.92
N GLN A 36 13.96 9.43 2.18
CA GLN A 36 13.72 7.99 2.10
C GLN A 36 13.80 7.51 0.64
N ALA A 37 13.33 8.33 -0.31
CA ALA A 37 13.41 8.08 -1.74
C ALA A 37 14.85 7.93 -2.21
N GLU A 38 15.77 8.78 -1.73
CA GLU A 38 17.18 8.71 -2.09
C GLU A 38 17.76 7.31 -1.82
N SER A 39 17.62 6.80 -0.59
CA SER A 39 18.11 5.47 -0.23
C SER A 39 17.37 4.35 -0.96
N PHE A 40 16.06 4.48 -1.14
CA PHE A 40 15.25 3.51 -1.87
C PHE A 40 15.67 3.38 -3.33
N PHE A 41 15.78 4.51 -4.05
CA PHE A 41 16.20 4.51 -5.44
C PHE A 41 17.69 4.20 -5.60
N CYS A 42 18.54 4.47 -4.60
CA CYS A 42 19.94 4.06 -4.62
C CYS A 42 20.10 2.55 -4.82
N GLU A 43 19.37 1.74 -4.05
CA GLU A 43 19.43 0.27 -4.15
C GLU A 43 18.87 -0.27 -5.46
N ILE A 44 17.80 0.37 -5.98
CA ILE A 44 17.20 0.00 -7.27
C ILE A 44 18.16 0.35 -8.42
N LEU A 45 18.68 1.57 -8.47
CA LEU A 45 19.62 2.02 -9.50
C LEU A 45 20.90 1.18 -9.50
N ASN A 46 21.44 0.86 -8.32
CA ASN A 46 22.59 -0.03 -8.21
C ASN A 46 22.28 -1.43 -8.77
N SER A 47 21.10 -1.96 -8.49
CA SER A 47 20.69 -3.27 -8.98
C SER A 47 20.42 -3.29 -10.50
N THR A 48 19.80 -2.22 -11.04
CA THR A 48 19.49 -2.09 -12.47
C THR A 48 20.76 -1.89 -13.29
N TYR A 49 21.60 -0.91 -12.92
CA TYR A 49 22.73 -0.47 -13.74
C TYR A 49 24.08 -1.02 -13.30
N GLN A 50 24.11 -1.87 -12.27
CA GLN A 50 25.35 -2.42 -11.69
C GLN A 50 26.31 -1.35 -11.19
N TRP A 51 25.77 -0.24 -10.67
CA TRP A 51 26.52 0.83 -10.03
C TRP A 51 26.78 0.55 -8.55
N ARG A 52 27.61 1.39 -7.95
CA ARG A 52 27.96 1.43 -6.52
C ARG A 52 27.68 2.81 -5.95
N LEU A 53 26.48 3.32 -6.23
CA LEU A 53 26.00 4.56 -5.65
C LEU A 53 25.90 4.43 -4.13
N GLU A 54 26.33 5.47 -3.44
CA GLU A 54 26.11 5.66 -2.02
C GLU A 54 25.30 6.94 -1.79
N ASN A 55 24.42 6.94 -0.79
CA ASN A 55 23.72 8.14 -0.38
C ASN A 55 24.70 9.12 0.29
N LEU A 56 24.95 10.25 -0.36
CA LEU A 56 25.95 11.24 0.07
C LEU A 56 25.53 11.96 1.35
N ASN A 57 24.23 12.03 1.65
CA ASN A 57 23.72 12.61 2.90
C ASN A 57 24.14 11.80 4.13
N ASN A 58 24.52 10.52 3.99
CA ASN A 58 25.09 9.72 5.08
C ASN A 58 26.49 10.20 5.50
N SER A 59 27.25 10.74 4.55
CA SER A 59 28.62 11.23 4.79
C SER A 59 28.64 12.71 5.19
N LYS A 60 27.76 13.52 4.62
CA LYS A 60 27.64 14.95 4.88
C LYS A 60 26.21 15.40 4.64
N SER A 61 25.54 15.81 5.72
CA SER A 61 24.16 16.31 5.66
C SER A 61 24.02 17.48 4.68
N ASN A 62 23.00 17.42 3.83
CA ASN A 62 22.71 18.38 2.76
C ASN A 62 23.89 18.51 1.77
N TYR A 63 24.33 17.38 1.22
CA TYR A 63 25.37 17.37 0.18
C TYR A 63 24.92 18.25 -1.00
N PRO A 64 25.79 19.11 -1.55
CA PRO A 64 25.37 20.08 -2.57
C PRO A 64 25.02 19.39 -3.89
N ALA A 65 23.89 19.80 -4.48
CA ALA A 65 23.45 19.52 -5.85
C ALA A 65 23.10 18.06 -6.20
N ILE A 66 23.74 17.09 -5.57
CA ILE A 66 23.60 15.65 -5.85
C ILE A 66 23.29 14.89 -4.57
N ASP A 67 22.56 13.79 -4.71
CA ASP A 67 22.07 13.01 -3.59
C ASP A 67 22.83 11.68 -3.47
N LEU A 68 23.16 11.07 -4.62
CA LEU A 68 23.88 9.80 -4.71
C LEU A 68 25.20 9.95 -5.49
N GLY A 69 26.23 9.20 -5.12
CA GLY A 69 27.52 9.21 -5.79
C GLY A 69 28.19 7.84 -5.84
N ASP A 70 28.76 7.51 -6.99
CA ASP A 70 29.63 6.37 -7.23
C ASP A 70 30.98 6.91 -7.72
N ARG A 71 31.97 6.88 -6.82
CA ARG A 71 33.31 7.42 -7.09
C ARG A 71 34.12 6.54 -8.04
N ASP A 72 33.90 5.23 -8.00
CA ASP A 72 34.62 4.26 -8.82
C ASP A 72 34.25 4.46 -10.29
N ASN A 73 32.94 4.54 -10.57
CA ASN A 73 32.42 4.77 -11.92
C ASN A 73 32.35 6.27 -12.27
N ARG A 74 32.61 7.16 -11.31
CA ARG A 74 32.52 8.62 -11.45
C ARG A 74 31.15 9.09 -11.93
N ILE A 75 30.09 8.47 -11.40
CA ILE A 75 28.68 8.78 -11.68
C ILE A 75 28.04 9.40 -10.44
N CYS A 76 27.22 10.42 -10.63
CA CYS A 76 26.38 10.95 -9.56
C CYS A 76 24.93 11.09 -10.02
N VAL A 77 24.02 11.01 -9.06
CA VAL A 77 22.58 11.10 -9.31
C VAL A 77 21.97 12.14 -8.39
N GLN A 78 21.16 13.01 -8.98
CA GLN A 78 20.27 13.92 -8.29
C GLN A 78 18.86 13.34 -8.35
N ILE A 79 18.24 13.08 -7.20
CA ILE A 79 16.88 12.54 -7.08
C ILE A 79 15.89 13.71 -6.89
N THR A 80 14.92 13.91 -7.77
CA THR A 80 13.98 15.04 -7.65
C THR A 80 12.55 14.71 -8.02
N SER A 81 11.59 15.31 -7.32
CA SER A 81 10.20 15.39 -7.77
C SER A 81 9.92 16.60 -8.67
N GLU A 82 10.83 17.58 -8.74
CA GLU A 82 10.68 18.80 -9.54
C GLU A 82 11.35 18.65 -10.91
N ASN A 83 10.54 18.65 -11.96
CA ASN A 83 10.97 18.42 -13.34
C ASN A 83 11.12 19.71 -14.18
N THR A 84 11.33 20.87 -13.56
CA THR A 84 11.41 22.15 -14.31
C THR A 84 12.79 22.36 -14.93
N SER A 85 12.86 23.00 -16.11
CA SER A 85 14.16 23.35 -16.72
C SER A 85 14.99 24.24 -15.79
N SER A 86 14.35 25.12 -15.03
CA SER A 86 15.00 25.98 -14.03
C SER A 86 15.67 25.15 -12.93
N LYS A 87 15.00 24.11 -12.42
CA LYS A 87 15.57 23.20 -11.42
C LYS A 87 16.83 22.50 -11.93
N ILE A 88 16.80 22.01 -13.18
CA ILE A 88 17.95 21.34 -13.80
C ILE A 88 19.11 22.32 -14.00
N HIS A 89 18.85 23.54 -14.49
CA HIS A 89 19.86 24.60 -14.58
C HIS A 89 20.50 24.91 -13.22
N GLU A 90 19.69 25.02 -12.16
CA GLU A 90 20.20 25.25 -10.81
C GLU A 90 21.08 24.10 -10.32
N THR A 91 20.69 22.85 -10.60
CA THR A 91 21.49 21.67 -10.25
C THR A 91 22.83 21.70 -10.97
N ILE A 92 22.85 21.93 -12.28
CA ILE A 92 24.09 22.01 -13.09
C ILE A 92 24.98 23.17 -12.61
N ALA A 93 24.40 24.34 -12.37
CA ALA A 93 25.14 25.49 -11.85
C ALA A 93 25.77 25.20 -10.48
N LYS A 94 25.05 24.52 -9.57
CA LYS A 94 25.60 24.11 -8.27
C LYS A 94 26.67 23.02 -8.43
N PHE A 95 26.46 22.05 -9.31
CA PHE A 95 27.41 20.99 -9.61
C PHE A 95 28.75 21.55 -10.10
N ILE A 96 28.70 22.56 -10.97
CA ILE A 96 29.86 23.31 -11.43
C ILE A 96 30.48 24.16 -10.32
N LYS A 97 29.67 24.93 -9.59
CA LYS A 97 30.11 25.84 -8.53
C LYS A 97 30.87 25.12 -7.41
N HIS A 98 30.47 23.89 -7.11
CA HIS A 98 31.09 23.05 -6.08
C HIS A 98 32.18 22.13 -6.62
N ASP A 99 32.60 22.32 -7.88
CA ASP A 99 33.66 21.53 -8.53
C ASP A 99 33.42 20.02 -8.57
N LEU A 100 32.16 19.59 -8.46
CA LEU A 100 31.79 18.17 -8.38
C LEU A 100 32.09 17.41 -9.68
N HIS A 101 32.08 18.11 -10.82
CA HIS A 101 32.50 17.59 -12.12
C HIS A 101 33.95 17.06 -12.15
N LYS A 102 34.81 17.47 -11.19
CA LYS A 102 36.18 16.95 -11.06
C LYS A 102 36.20 15.53 -10.48
N GLU A 103 35.21 15.19 -9.67
CA GLU A 103 35.04 13.87 -9.04
C GLU A 103 34.15 12.96 -9.89
N TYR A 104 33.03 13.50 -10.38
CA TYR A 104 32.03 12.78 -11.18
C TYR A 104 32.01 13.31 -12.61
N SER A 105 32.22 12.43 -13.59
CA SER A 105 32.18 12.80 -15.02
C SER A 105 30.78 12.77 -15.62
N ARG A 106 29.81 12.14 -14.94
CA ARG A 106 28.42 12.03 -15.39
C ARG A 106 27.47 12.43 -14.26
N LEU A 107 26.57 13.37 -14.57
CA LEU A 107 25.48 13.79 -13.70
C LEU A 107 24.16 13.28 -14.28
N ILE A 108 23.42 12.49 -13.52
CA ILE A 108 22.10 12.02 -13.87
C ILE A 108 21.06 12.76 -13.02
N ILE A 109 20.01 13.28 -13.66
CA ILE A 109 18.83 13.82 -13.02
C ILE A 109 17.75 12.74 -13.04
N PHE A 110 17.48 12.12 -11.89
CA PHE A 110 16.44 11.13 -11.75
C PHE A 110 15.14 11.78 -11.27
N VAL A 111 14.15 11.84 -12.16
CA VAL A 111 12.87 12.50 -11.93
C VAL A 111 11.86 11.47 -11.40
N LEU A 112 11.39 11.68 -10.18
CA LEU A 112 10.40 10.84 -9.49
C LEU A 112 8.97 11.02 -10.03
N THR A 113 8.75 12.06 -10.83
CA THR A 113 7.50 12.36 -11.54
C THR A 113 7.70 12.16 -13.04
N ASP A 114 6.78 12.65 -13.88
CA ASP A 114 6.92 12.48 -15.34
C ASP A 114 7.94 13.47 -15.89
N ILE A 115 8.77 13.05 -16.84
CA ILE A 115 9.61 13.99 -17.60
C ILE A 115 8.74 14.94 -18.43
N LYS A 116 9.22 16.19 -18.57
CA LYS A 116 8.67 17.16 -19.52
C LYS A 116 9.49 17.15 -20.80
N ASN A 117 8.86 17.54 -21.91
CA ASN A 117 9.59 17.82 -23.15
C ASN A 117 10.45 19.08 -22.98
N TYR A 118 11.76 18.89 -22.73
CA TYR A 118 12.72 19.97 -22.55
C TYR A 118 13.19 20.52 -23.90
N THR A 119 12.73 21.73 -24.25
CA THR A 119 13.19 22.45 -25.45
C THR A 119 14.45 23.28 -25.20
N THR A 120 14.81 23.51 -23.94
CA THR A 120 15.97 24.30 -23.55
C THR A 120 17.23 23.44 -23.58
N GLU A 121 18.35 24.05 -23.95
CA GLU A 121 19.68 23.46 -23.79
C GLU A 121 20.24 23.78 -22.40
N PHE A 122 21.04 22.88 -21.86
CA PHE A 122 21.60 23.01 -20.52
C PHE A 122 23.10 23.34 -20.60
N ASP A 123 23.47 24.54 -20.21
CA ASP A 123 24.86 25.02 -20.28
C ASP A 123 25.73 24.39 -19.17
N THR A 124 26.68 23.54 -19.58
CA THR A 124 27.67 22.90 -18.68
C THR A 124 28.98 23.69 -18.57
N GLN A 125 29.08 24.86 -19.21
CA GLN A 125 30.29 25.69 -19.32
C GLN A 125 31.50 24.91 -19.84
N ASP A 126 31.27 23.94 -20.74
CA ASP A 126 32.26 23.02 -21.30
C ASP A 126 33.03 22.19 -20.23
N LYS A 127 32.50 22.07 -19.01
CA LYS A 127 33.19 21.37 -17.90
C LYS A 127 32.90 19.87 -17.84
N PHE A 128 31.76 19.43 -18.36
CA PHE A 128 31.36 18.04 -18.43
C PHE A 128 30.30 17.84 -19.51
N ASN A 129 30.08 16.59 -19.93
CA ASN A 129 29.04 16.25 -20.90
C ASN A 129 27.71 16.02 -20.18
N PHE A 130 26.63 16.57 -20.74
CA PHE A 130 25.26 16.36 -20.26
C PHE A 130 24.32 16.22 -21.45
N ASP A 131 23.83 15.00 -21.66
CA ASP A 131 22.84 14.72 -22.71
C ASP A 131 21.48 14.53 -22.06
N LYS A 132 20.59 15.50 -22.26
CA LYS A 132 19.23 15.49 -21.69
C LYS A 132 18.40 14.26 -22.06
N SER A 133 18.74 13.55 -23.14
CA SER A 133 18.03 12.33 -23.57
C SER A 133 18.46 11.06 -22.81
N SER A 134 19.68 11.04 -22.25
CA SER A 134 20.22 9.90 -21.50
C SER A 134 20.54 10.19 -20.04
N ASP A 135 20.65 11.46 -19.67
CA ASP A 135 21.04 11.92 -18.34
C ASP A 135 19.87 12.54 -17.57
N ILE A 136 18.68 12.62 -18.18
CA ILE A 136 17.42 12.84 -17.45
C ILE A 136 16.60 11.56 -17.59
N ILE A 137 16.42 10.87 -16.47
CA ILE A 137 15.78 9.55 -16.42
C ILE A 137 14.59 9.67 -15.47
N ASP A 138 13.47 9.04 -15.81
CA ASP A 138 12.32 8.92 -14.91
C ASP A 138 12.00 7.47 -14.53
N VAL A 139 10.92 7.32 -13.78
CA VAL A 139 10.44 6.03 -13.32
C VAL A 139 10.01 5.12 -14.48
N ASP A 140 9.45 5.67 -15.57
CA ASP A 140 9.00 4.84 -16.70
C ASP A 140 10.20 4.31 -17.48
N MET A 141 11.24 5.14 -17.69
CA MET A 141 12.51 4.70 -18.27
C MET A 141 13.18 3.62 -17.43
N LEU A 142 13.24 3.81 -16.10
CA LEU A 142 13.78 2.82 -15.18
C LEU A 142 12.99 1.50 -15.22
N LEU A 143 11.66 1.56 -15.33
CA LEU A 143 10.82 0.37 -15.45
C LEU A 143 11.11 -0.40 -16.73
N ASN A 144 11.24 0.30 -17.86
CA ASN A 144 11.63 -0.34 -19.13
C ASN A 144 13.00 -1.02 -19.01
N ASP A 145 13.97 -0.34 -18.39
CA ASP A 145 15.30 -0.93 -18.17
C ASP A 145 15.25 -2.17 -17.27
N ILE A 146 14.36 -2.18 -16.27
CA ILE A 146 14.16 -3.33 -15.37
C ILE A 146 13.51 -4.51 -16.09
N GLU A 147 12.56 -4.27 -16.99
CA GLU A 147 11.83 -5.30 -17.74
C GLU A 147 12.78 -6.18 -18.57
N ASP A 148 13.83 -5.57 -19.10
CA ASP A 148 14.84 -6.22 -19.94
C ASP A 148 15.94 -6.97 -19.15
N LEU A 149 15.90 -6.94 -17.81
CA LEU A 149 16.93 -7.58 -16.97
C LEU A 149 16.74 -9.10 -16.85
N ALA A 150 17.84 -9.77 -16.47
CA ALA A 150 17.79 -11.18 -16.12
C ALA A 150 16.88 -11.43 -14.90
N ASN A 151 16.21 -12.59 -14.88
CA ASN A 151 15.25 -12.97 -13.84
C ASN A 151 15.82 -12.88 -12.41
N ASP A 152 17.10 -13.16 -12.21
CA ASP A 152 17.73 -13.10 -10.89
C ASP A 152 17.84 -11.66 -10.39
N THR A 153 18.15 -10.71 -11.29
CA THR A 153 18.17 -9.28 -10.98
C THR A 153 16.76 -8.75 -10.71
N ILE A 154 15.78 -9.12 -11.54
CA ILE A 154 14.36 -8.79 -11.30
C ILE A 154 13.91 -9.34 -9.94
N SER A 155 14.33 -10.56 -9.59
CA SER A 155 14.00 -11.18 -8.29
C SER A 155 14.63 -10.44 -7.11
N LYS A 156 15.86 -9.95 -7.26
CA LYS A 156 16.54 -9.15 -6.23
C LYS A 156 15.83 -7.80 -6.03
N ILE A 157 15.53 -7.10 -7.13
CA ILE A 157 14.80 -5.83 -7.09
C ILE A 157 13.42 -6.04 -6.47
N HIS A 158 12.70 -7.07 -6.91
CA HIS A 158 11.39 -7.44 -6.38
C HIS A 158 11.44 -7.67 -4.87
N GLY A 159 12.36 -8.50 -4.38
CA GLY A 159 12.50 -8.76 -2.95
C GLY A 159 12.75 -7.51 -2.11
N PHE A 160 13.61 -6.61 -2.61
CA PHE A 160 13.87 -5.32 -1.96
C PHE A 160 12.63 -4.41 -1.96
N VAL A 161 11.98 -4.28 -3.12
CA VAL A 161 10.78 -3.46 -3.28
C VAL A 161 9.65 -3.94 -2.36
N THR A 162 9.42 -5.25 -2.26
CA THR A 162 8.37 -5.82 -1.39
C THR A 162 8.67 -5.60 0.10
N SER A 163 9.93 -5.67 0.53
CA SER A 163 10.29 -5.39 1.93
C SER A 163 10.11 -3.93 2.31
N GLU A 164 10.49 -3.01 1.42
CA GLU A 164 10.32 -1.56 1.62
C GLU A 164 8.86 -1.14 1.53
N LEU A 165 8.08 -1.74 0.63
CA LEU A 165 6.65 -1.53 0.51
C LEU A 165 5.89 -1.86 1.79
N SER A 166 6.30 -2.89 2.53
CA SER A 166 5.65 -3.25 3.78
C SER A 166 5.79 -2.12 4.82
N GLN A 167 6.94 -1.43 4.83
CA GLN A 167 7.20 -0.28 5.68
C GLN A 167 6.45 0.97 5.18
N LEU A 168 6.47 1.22 3.86
CA LEU A 168 5.71 2.30 3.24
C LEU A 168 4.20 2.14 3.43
N ARG A 169 3.65 0.93 3.32
CA ARG A 169 2.23 0.64 3.62
C ARG A 169 1.89 0.97 5.07
N SER A 170 2.81 0.72 6.02
CA SER A 170 2.61 1.12 7.42
C SER A 170 2.63 2.64 7.60
N LEU A 171 3.46 3.37 6.86
CA LEU A 171 3.53 4.85 6.88
C LEU A 171 2.36 5.50 6.12
N LEU A 172 1.90 4.85 5.05
CA LEU A 172 0.74 5.25 4.24
C LEU A 172 -0.59 4.78 4.86
N ALA A 173 -0.56 3.98 5.93
CA ALA A 173 -1.75 3.66 6.73
C ALA A 173 -2.05 4.76 7.77
N ASP A 174 -1.26 5.83 7.82
CA ASP A 174 -1.59 7.01 8.61
C ASP A 174 -2.86 7.68 8.03
N LYS A 175 -3.76 8.09 8.91
CA LYS A 175 -5.21 8.33 8.71
C LYS A 175 -5.58 9.36 7.61
N ASN A 176 -4.61 10.00 6.96
CA ASN A 176 -4.78 11.01 5.91
C ASN A 176 -4.18 10.63 4.54
N SER A 177 -3.76 9.38 4.34
CA SER A 177 -3.15 8.93 3.08
C SER A 177 -4.16 8.76 1.93
N LEU A 178 -3.74 9.08 0.71
CA LEU A 178 -4.56 8.98 -0.51
C LEU A 178 -5.08 7.57 -0.82
N LEU A 179 -4.44 6.52 -0.30
CA LEU A 179 -4.88 5.14 -0.52
C LEU A 179 -6.21 4.83 0.18
N SER A 180 -6.58 5.54 1.25
CA SER A 180 -7.92 5.41 1.83
C SER A 180 -9.01 6.00 0.94
N LYS A 181 -8.65 6.87 -0.02
CA LYS A 181 -9.57 7.50 -0.98
C LYS A 181 -9.71 6.75 -2.30
N VAL A 182 -8.77 5.85 -2.61
CA VAL A 182 -8.80 5.05 -3.86
C VAL A 182 -9.58 3.74 -3.66
N ASP A 183 -9.63 3.22 -2.43
CA ASP A 183 -10.38 2.00 -2.06
C ASP A 183 -11.70 2.28 -1.31
N SER A 184 -12.05 3.56 -1.06
CA SER A 184 -13.32 3.89 -0.40
C SER A 184 -14.46 3.47 -1.32
N THR A 185 -15.07 2.35 -0.98
CA THR A 185 -16.29 1.91 -1.64
C THR A 185 -17.40 2.80 -1.10
N THR A 186 -18.31 3.28 -1.95
CA THR A 186 -19.46 4.03 -1.45
C THR A 186 -20.30 3.07 -0.61
N VAL A 187 -20.26 3.21 0.71
CA VAL A 187 -21.11 2.42 1.61
C VAL A 187 -22.56 2.69 1.22
N THR A 188 -23.25 1.63 0.80
CA THR A 188 -24.68 1.70 0.52
C THR A 188 -25.38 1.13 1.73
N PHE A 189 -25.87 2.02 2.60
CA PHE A 189 -26.52 1.65 3.85
C PHE A 189 -27.99 2.07 3.84
N PRO A 190 -28.94 1.17 4.12
CA PRO A 190 -30.36 1.50 4.09
C PRO A 190 -30.77 2.39 5.28
N ASP A 191 -31.90 3.10 5.13
CA ASP A 191 -32.45 3.95 6.19
C ASP A 191 -32.96 3.16 7.40
N ASN A 192 -33.22 1.86 7.24
CA ASN A 192 -33.57 0.92 8.30
C ASN A 192 -32.91 -0.44 8.04
N ILE A 193 -32.87 -1.31 9.05
CA ILE A 193 -32.39 -2.69 8.92
C ILE A 193 -33.45 -3.68 9.46
N THR A 194 -34.74 -3.36 9.28
CA THR A 194 -35.85 -4.06 9.94
C THR A 194 -35.84 -5.56 9.64
N LYS A 195 -35.57 -5.97 8.40
CA LYS A 195 -35.51 -7.37 8.00
C LYS A 195 -34.43 -8.16 8.77
N PHE A 196 -33.27 -7.54 8.99
CA PHE A 196 -32.20 -8.11 9.82
C PHE A 196 -32.62 -8.21 11.30
N LEU A 197 -33.25 -7.17 11.83
CA LEU A 197 -33.67 -7.11 13.24
C LEU A 197 -34.77 -8.12 13.56
N GLU A 198 -35.74 -8.26 12.66
CA GLU A 198 -36.84 -9.24 12.79
C GLU A 198 -36.32 -10.67 12.66
N TYR A 199 -35.38 -10.95 11.75
CA TYR A 199 -34.74 -12.27 11.62
C TYR A 199 -34.11 -12.73 12.94
N HIS A 200 -33.42 -11.82 13.63
CA HIS A 200 -32.76 -12.09 14.92
C HIS A 200 -33.68 -11.94 16.14
N ASN A 201 -34.97 -11.66 15.92
CA ASN A 201 -35.98 -11.48 16.98
C ASN A 201 -35.60 -10.40 18.02
N PHE A 202 -34.98 -9.30 17.59
CA PHE A 202 -34.70 -8.19 18.49
C PHE A 202 -35.98 -7.53 19.00
N ASP A 203 -35.96 -7.03 20.23
CA ASP A 203 -37.03 -6.20 20.75
C ASP A 203 -37.03 -4.83 20.05
N LYS A 204 -38.23 -4.31 19.77
CA LYS A 204 -38.38 -3.01 19.08
C LYS A 204 -37.76 -1.85 19.85
N SER A 205 -37.58 -1.97 21.17
CA SER A 205 -36.86 -0.99 21.98
C SER A 205 -35.40 -0.85 21.59
N ASP A 206 -34.81 -1.92 21.05
CA ASP A 206 -33.36 -2.03 20.83
C ASP A 206 -32.97 -1.68 19.39
N TYR A 207 -33.95 -1.60 18.48
CA TYR A 207 -33.75 -1.37 17.04
C TYR A 207 -32.85 -0.17 16.73
N THR A 208 -32.97 0.90 17.52
CA THR A 208 -32.19 2.11 17.32
C THR A 208 -30.72 1.90 17.64
N ASP A 209 -30.41 1.14 18.68
CA ASP A 209 -29.03 0.91 19.12
C ASP A 209 -28.35 -0.17 18.26
N GLU A 210 -29.09 -1.20 17.83
CA GLU A 210 -28.60 -2.18 16.87
C GLU A 210 -28.34 -1.57 15.48
N TYR A 211 -29.22 -0.66 15.01
CA TYR A 211 -28.97 0.09 13.78
C TYR A 211 -27.65 0.87 13.86
N LYS A 212 -27.42 1.59 14.96
CA LYS A 212 -26.16 2.34 15.17
C LYS A 212 -24.96 1.40 15.24
N GLY A 213 -25.10 0.23 15.86
CA GLY A 213 -24.04 -0.76 15.99
C GLY A 213 -23.61 -1.33 14.63
N ILE A 214 -24.57 -1.83 13.84
CA ILE A 214 -24.30 -2.31 12.48
C ILE A 214 -23.75 -1.18 11.59
N ARG A 215 -24.25 0.06 11.74
CA ARG A 215 -23.71 1.20 11.00
C ARG A 215 -22.27 1.51 11.39
N THR A 216 -21.94 1.49 12.67
CA THR A 216 -20.55 1.67 13.15
C THR A 216 -19.64 0.58 12.61
N LEU A 217 -20.09 -0.68 12.62
CA LEU A 217 -19.36 -1.79 12.01
C LEU A 217 -19.14 -1.57 10.51
N SER A 218 -20.17 -1.11 9.79
CA SER A 218 -20.06 -0.83 8.35
C SER A 218 -19.01 0.23 8.04
N GLU A 219 -18.91 1.26 8.87
CA GLU A 219 -17.90 2.31 8.75
C GLU A 219 -16.49 1.77 9.06
N GLN A 220 -16.36 0.89 10.06
CA GLN A 220 -15.10 0.20 10.36
C GLN A 220 -14.63 -0.67 9.19
N ILE A 221 -15.52 -1.49 8.62
CA ILE A 221 -15.23 -2.36 7.48
C ILE A 221 -14.89 -1.53 6.24
N ASN A 222 -15.61 -0.44 5.98
CA ASN A 222 -15.35 0.43 4.83
C ASN A 222 -13.98 1.13 4.88
N ASN A 223 -13.41 1.33 6.07
CA ASN A 223 -12.06 1.88 6.21
C ASN A 223 -10.96 0.89 5.83
N LEU A 224 -11.29 -0.39 5.59
CA LEU A 224 -10.36 -1.40 5.11
C LEU A 224 -10.21 -1.34 3.58
N THR A 225 -9.04 -1.72 3.08
CA THR A 225 -8.84 -1.96 1.64
C THR A 225 -9.69 -3.12 1.14
N LYS A 226 -10.01 -3.17 -0.15
CA LYS A 226 -10.80 -4.28 -0.73
C LYS A 226 -10.18 -5.65 -0.41
N ALA A 227 -8.86 -5.78 -0.54
CA ALA A 227 -8.16 -7.03 -0.23
C ALA A 227 -8.27 -7.44 1.25
N SER A 228 -8.26 -6.47 2.18
CA SER A 228 -8.49 -6.77 3.60
C SER A 228 -9.95 -7.11 3.90
N ARG A 229 -10.91 -6.57 3.14
CA ARG A 229 -12.33 -6.99 3.23
C ARG A 229 -12.55 -8.39 2.65
N GLU A 230 -11.86 -8.77 1.58
CA GLU A 230 -11.83 -10.17 1.07
C GLU A 230 -11.27 -11.13 2.12
N TYR A 231 -10.22 -10.72 2.83
CA TYR A 231 -9.68 -11.51 3.94
C TYR A 231 -10.68 -11.63 5.11
N LEU A 232 -11.32 -10.52 5.51
CA LEU A 232 -12.38 -10.54 6.52
C LEU A 232 -13.57 -11.43 6.08
N PHE A 233 -13.99 -11.33 4.82
CA PHE A 233 -15.03 -12.16 4.25
C PHE A 233 -14.68 -13.65 4.37
N ALA A 234 -13.45 -14.04 4.00
CA ALA A 234 -13.01 -15.42 4.17
C ALA A 234 -13.07 -15.88 5.63
N LEU A 235 -12.64 -15.04 6.58
CA LEU A 235 -12.74 -15.32 8.00
C LEU A 235 -14.19 -15.56 8.43
N VAL A 236 -15.11 -14.66 8.06
CA VAL A 236 -16.52 -14.77 8.45
C VAL A 236 -17.17 -15.98 7.76
N PHE A 237 -16.99 -16.14 6.45
CA PHE A 237 -17.58 -17.21 5.66
C PHE A 237 -17.13 -18.61 6.12
N ARG A 238 -15.85 -18.75 6.45
CA ARG A 238 -15.27 -20.02 6.96
C ARG A 238 -15.32 -20.16 8.48
N GLY A 239 -15.64 -19.08 9.19
CA GLY A 239 -15.63 -19.03 10.65
C GLY A 239 -16.64 -19.99 11.28
N ILE A 240 -16.28 -20.51 12.44
CA ILE A 240 -17.06 -21.43 13.26
C ILE A 240 -17.69 -20.63 14.38
N ILE A 241 -19.02 -20.71 14.49
CA ILE A 241 -19.79 -20.13 15.59
C ILE A 241 -19.94 -21.24 16.64
N ASP A 242 -19.36 -21.03 17.82
CA ASP A 242 -19.44 -21.93 18.97
C ASP A 242 -20.19 -21.24 20.10
N ASN A 243 -21.44 -21.65 20.32
CA ASN A 243 -22.31 -21.09 21.35
C ASN A 243 -22.09 -21.85 22.66
N ASN A 244 -21.37 -21.24 23.61
CA ASN A 244 -21.24 -21.74 24.96
C ASN A 244 -22.22 -21.02 25.91
N TYR A 245 -22.48 -21.59 27.10
CA TYR A 245 -23.47 -21.06 28.06
C TYR A 245 -23.27 -19.59 28.49
N LEU A 246 -22.08 -19.01 28.27
CA LEU A 246 -21.70 -17.67 28.74
C LEU A 246 -21.37 -16.69 27.62
N SER A 247 -21.05 -17.16 26.41
CA SER A 247 -20.65 -16.33 25.27
C SER A 247 -20.77 -17.09 23.95
N GLN A 248 -21.01 -16.35 22.87
CA GLN A 248 -20.80 -16.82 21.52
C GLN A 248 -19.33 -16.58 21.14
N ASN A 249 -18.59 -17.65 20.90
CA ASN A 249 -17.25 -17.56 20.32
C ASN A 249 -17.38 -17.64 18.80
N PHE A 250 -16.72 -16.75 18.08
CA PHE A 250 -16.74 -16.76 16.61
C PHE A 250 -15.32 -16.71 16.09
N TYR A 251 -14.82 -17.83 15.57
CA TYR A 251 -13.42 -17.96 15.23
C TYR A 251 -13.16 -18.65 13.91
N ALA A 252 -12.00 -18.41 13.31
CA ALA A 252 -11.53 -19.09 12.11
C ALA A 252 -10.20 -19.80 12.36
N LEU A 253 -9.97 -20.89 11.61
CA LEU A 253 -8.71 -21.64 11.65
C LEU A 253 -7.74 -21.13 10.58
N PRO A 254 -6.54 -20.65 10.94
CA PRO A 254 -5.61 -20.05 9.98
C PRO A 254 -5.28 -20.92 8.75
N GLU A 255 -5.15 -22.24 8.93
CA GLU A 255 -4.84 -23.15 7.81
C GLU A 255 -6.04 -23.37 6.87
N ASP A 256 -7.29 -23.30 7.37
CA ASP A 256 -8.49 -23.38 6.53
C ASP A 256 -8.61 -22.12 5.66
N ILE A 257 -8.38 -20.94 6.24
CA ILE A 257 -8.39 -19.66 5.53
C ILE A 257 -7.32 -19.60 4.46
N LYS A 258 -6.11 -20.06 4.79
CA LYS A 258 -5.01 -20.16 3.83
C LYS A 258 -5.34 -21.07 2.66
N SER A 259 -5.96 -22.23 2.94
CA SER A 259 -6.39 -23.15 1.89
C SER A 259 -7.50 -22.54 1.02
N TYR A 260 -8.44 -21.81 1.62
CA TYR A 260 -9.56 -21.18 0.91
C TYR A 260 -9.09 -20.08 -0.04
N LEU A 261 -8.19 -19.19 0.43
CA LEU A 261 -7.73 -18.04 -0.34
C LEU A 261 -6.60 -18.37 -1.33
N ASN A 262 -5.96 -19.55 -1.20
CA ASN A 262 -4.85 -19.97 -2.05
C ASN A 262 -3.70 -18.94 -2.13
N ILE A 263 -3.39 -18.28 -1.01
CA ILE A 263 -2.34 -17.25 -0.90
C ILE A 263 -1.24 -17.63 0.10
N PRO A 264 0.01 -17.14 -0.10
CA PRO A 264 1.12 -17.36 0.82
C PRO A 264 0.86 -16.83 2.25
N ARG A 265 1.43 -17.52 3.25
CA ARG A 265 1.31 -17.15 4.68
C ARG A 265 1.76 -15.72 5.01
N GLN A 266 2.72 -15.21 4.24
CA GLN A 266 3.31 -13.89 4.43
C GLN A 266 2.28 -12.78 4.14
N ASP A 267 1.47 -12.97 3.10
CA ASP A 267 0.44 -12.03 2.68
C ASP A 267 -0.75 -12.04 3.66
N LEU A 268 -1.09 -13.21 4.20
CA LEU A 268 -2.12 -13.37 5.23
C LEU A 268 -1.79 -12.59 6.52
N LEU A 269 -0.51 -12.58 6.93
CA LEU A 269 -0.08 -11.87 8.13
C LEU A 269 -0.26 -10.35 7.99
N GLY A 270 -0.05 -9.81 6.79
CA GLY A 270 -0.30 -8.40 6.49
C GLY A 270 -1.77 -8.03 6.70
N HIS A 271 -2.70 -8.83 6.17
CA HIS A 271 -4.14 -8.61 6.34
C HIS A 271 -4.60 -8.81 7.79
N TYR A 272 -4.07 -9.83 8.47
CA TYR A 272 -4.30 -10.02 9.91
C TYR A 272 -3.95 -8.77 10.71
N ASN A 273 -2.75 -8.21 10.54
CA ASN A 273 -2.30 -7.02 11.28
C ASN A 273 -3.20 -5.80 11.03
N ILE A 274 -3.80 -5.70 9.84
CA ILE A 274 -4.75 -4.62 9.50
C ILE A 274 -6.06 -4.83 10.26
N LEU A 275 -6.61 -6.06 10.26
CA LEU A 275 -7.86 -6.38 10.97
C LEU A 275 -7.71 -6.30 12.49
N ASP A 276 -6.56 -6.71 13.03
CA ASP A 276 -6.24 -6.62 14.46
C ASP A 276 -6.18 -5.17 14.93
N LYS A 277 -5.51 -4.29 14.17
CA LYS A 277 -5.53 -2.83 14.42
C LYS A 277 -6.93 -2.22 14.30
N ALA A 278 -7.79 -2.77 13.45
CA ALA A 278 -9.18 -2.35 13.31
C ALA A 278 -10.08 -2.89 14.44
N GLY A 279 -9.57 -3.80 15.28
CA GLY A 279 -10.33 -4.45 16.34
C GLY A 279 -11.32 -5.51 15.83
N LEU A 280 -11.12 -6.02 14.61
CA LEU A 280 -12.02 -6.97 13.96
C LEU A 280 -11.58 -8.43 14.10
N VAL A 281 -10.34 -8.65 14.53
CA VAL A 281 -9.82 -10.00 14.80
C VAL A 281 -8.82 -9.94 15.96
N THR A 282 -8.69 -11.02 16.72
CA THR A 282 -7.57 -11.23 17.65
C THR A 282 -7.03 -12.65 17.50
N TYR A 283 -5.77 -12.86 17.86
CA TYR A 283 -5.16 -14.20 17.83
C TYR A 283 -5.17 -14.82 19.22
N GLU A 284 -5.76 -16.01 19.34
CA GLU A 284 -5.70 -16.83 20.55
C GLU A 284 -4.76 -18.02 20.34
N ASP A 285 -3.75 -18.12 21.21
CA ASP A 285 -2.84 -19.24 21.33
C ASP A 285 -3.00 -19.84 22.73
N ASP A 286 -4.00 -20.70 22.88
CA ASP A 286 -4.08 -21.57 24.05
C ASP A 286 -3.51 -22.93 23.64
N ASN A 287 -2.79 -23.61 24.54
CA ASN A 287 -1.84 -24.72 24.27
C ASN A 287 -2.35 -25.90 23.41
N ASN A 288 -3.62 -25.92 23.02
CA ASN A 288 -4.27 -26.93 22.19
C ASN A 288 -4.85 -26.45 20.86
N LEU A 289 -5.11 -25.14 20.63
CA LEU A 289 -5.82 -24.64 19.44
C LEU A 289 -5.32 -23.24 19.03
N LYS A 290 -4.84 -23.11 17.79
CA LYS A 290 -4.48 -21.83 17.17
C LYS A 290 -5.65 -21.32 16.34
N ARG A 291 -6.28 -20.25 16.78
CA ARG A 291 -7.46 -19.67 16.12
C ARG A 291 -7.40 -18.15 16.05
N LEU A 292 -8.15 -17.61 15.09
CA LEU A 292 -8.41 -16.19 14.95
C LEU A 292 -9.82 -15.91 15.44
N GLU A 293 -9.95 -15.24 16.59
CA GLU A 293 -11.25 -14.80 17.10
C GLU A 293 -11.69 -13.58 16.28
N ILE A 294 -12.89 -13.64 15.72
CA ILE A 294 -13.50 -12.59 14.90
C ILE A 294 -14.30 -11.69 15.83
N CYS A 295 -14.00 -10.40 15.86
CA CYS A 295 -14.52 -9.48 16.87
C CYS A 295 -15.44 -8.41 16.25
N ALA A 296 -16.71 -8.42 16.64
CA ALA A 296 -17.66 -7.35 16.33
C ALA A 296 -18.80 -7.35 17.37
N PRO A 297 -18.55 -6.93 18.62
CA PRO A 297 -19.51 -7.09 19.71
C PRO A 297 -20.78 -6.26 19.48
N SER A 298 -21.94 -6.90 19.67
CA SER A 298 -23.25 -6.27 19.83
C SER A 298 -23.48 -5.95 21.32
N PRO A 299 -24.21 -4.86 21.64
CA PRO A 299 -24.67 -4.55 23.00
C PRO A 299 -25.36 -5.71 23.72
N HIS A 300 -25.97 -6.65 22.98
CA HIS A 300 -26.68 -7.80 23.54
C HIS A 300 -25.82 -9.07 23.65
N GLY A 301 -24.50 -8.95 23.53
CA GLY A 301 -23.54 -10.04 23.80
C GLY A 301 -23.26 -10.98 22.62
N ASN A 302 -23.92 -10.76 21.48
CA ASN A 302 -23.65 -11.49 20.23
C ASN A 302 -22.58 -10.77 19.38
N ASN A 303 -22.13 -11.41 18.31
CA ASN A 303 -21.20 -10.83 17.36
C ASN A 303 -21.94 -10.39 16.08
N TYR A 304 -21.86 -9.12 15.69
CA TYR A 304 -22.54 -8.64 14.49
C TYR A 304 -22.11 -9.36 13.21
N LEU A 305 -20.84 -9.78 13.09
CA LEU A 305 -20.39 -10.54 11.92
C LEU A 305 -20.93 -11.98 11.90
N SER A 306 -21.10 -12.61 13.07
CA SER A 306 -21.78 -13.92 13.14
C SER A 306 -23.26 -13.78 12.81
N GLN A 307 -23.92 -12.72 13.29
CA GLN A 307 -25.33 -12.44 13.00
C GLN A 307 -25.56 -12.15 11.51
N LEU A 308 -24.64 -11.46 10.83
CA LEU A 308 -24.69 -11.26 9.38
C LEU A 308 -24.48 -12.58 8.62
N LYS A 309 -23.58 -13.45 9.09
CA LYS A 309 -23.39 -14.80 8.55
C LYS A 309 -24.67 -15.64 8.68
N GLU A 310 -25.31 -15.64 9.84
CA GLU A 310 -26.55 -16.35 10.10
C GLU A 310 -27.69 -15.79 9.24
N PHE A 311 -27.85 -14.46 9.18
CA PHE A 311 -28.87 -13.77 8.39
C PHE A 311 -28.78 -14.11 6.89
N THR A 312 -27.57 -14.17 6.36
CA THR A 312 -27.32 -14.55 4.97
C THR A 312 -27.47 -16.05 4.72
N ASN A 313 -27.72 -16.86 5.76
CA ASN A 313 -27.70 -18.32 5.71
C ASN A 313 -26.39 -18.86 5.10
N ASN A 314 -25.28 -18.17 5.39
CA ASN A 314 -23.97 -18.42 4.80
C ASN A 314 -23.98 -18.46 3.26
N ASP A 315 -24.88 -17.69 2.63
CA ASP A 315 -24.87 -17.45 1.19
C ASP A 315 -23.63 -16.63 0.82
N HIS A 316 -22.82 -17.20 -0.08
CA HIS A 316 -21.53 -16.62 -0.45
C HIS A 316 -21.69 -15.20 -1.02
N ASP A 317 -22.60 -15.03 -1.97
CA ASP A 317 -22.73 -13.79 -2.73
C ASP A 317 -23.36 -12.67 -1.90
N MET A 318 -24.36 -13.01 -1.09
CA MET A 318 -25.01 -12.05 -0.20
C MET A 318 -24.08 -11.58 0.92
N LEU A 319 -23.28 -12.49 1.49
CA LEU A 319 -22.30 -12.14 2.52
C LEU A 319 -21.11 -11.37 1.94
N HIS A 320 -20.65 -11.75 0.74
CA HIS A 320 -19.59 -11.04 0.02
C HIS A 320 -20.03 -9.60 -0.30
N LYS A 321 -21.25 -9.43 -0.81
CA LYS A 321 -21.85 -8.13 -1.08
C LYS A 321 -21.89 -7.22 0.16
N ILE A 322 -22.23 -7.78 1.33
CA ILE A 322 -22.26 -7.02 2.59
C ILE A 322 -20.84 -6.62 3.04
N ILE A 323 -19.90 -7.57 3.07
CA ILE A 323 -18.58 -7.36 3.68
C ILE A 323 -17.60 -6.69 2.72
N VAL A 324 -17.55 -7.13 1.47
CA VAL A 324 -16.55 -6.69 0.47
C VAL A 324 -17.03 -5.49 -0.32
N ASP A 325 -18.28 -5.49 -0.77
CA ASP A 325 -18.85 -4.37 -1.53
C ASP A 325 -19.45 -3.28 -0.63
N CYS A 326 -19.55 -3.53 0.68
CA CYS A 326 -20.14 -2.62 1.67
C CYS A 326 -21.56 -2.17 1.29
N ASP A 327 -22.36 -3.08 0.70
CA ASP A 327 -23.75 -2.87 0.37
C ASP A 327 -24.66 -3.66 1.33
N TYR A 328 -25.31 -2.91 2.22
CA TYR A 328 -26.16 -3.41 3.30
C TYR A 328 -27.65 -3.36 2.95
N THR A 329 -28.01 -3.06 1.69
CA THR A 329 -29.42 -2.94 1.25
C THR A 329 -30.25 -4.20 1.49
N SER A 330 -29.60 -5.37 1.54
CA SER A 330 -30.26 -6.65 1.81
C SER A 330 -30.78 -6.80 3.25
N LEU A 331 -30.35 -5.93 4.18
CA LEU A 331 -30.79 -5.88 5.57
C LEU A 331 -32.14 -5.18 5.77
N SER A 332 -32.62 -4.49 4.74
CA SER A 332 -33.94 -3.86 4.70
C SER A 332 -34.88 -4.62 3.76
N ASP A 333 -36.18 -4.44 3.94
CA ASP A 333 -37.14 -4.79 2.89
C ASP A 333 -37.03 -3.78 1.74
N ASN A 334 -37.03 -4.27 0.50
CA ASN A 334 -37.07 -3.38 -0.65
C ASN A 334 -38.40 -2.61 -0.65
N ASN A 335 -38.27 -1.27 -0.58
CA ASN A 335 -39.28 -0.21 -0.68
C ASN A 335 -40.06 0.14 0.60
N THR A 336 -39.78 1.35 1.11
CA THR A 336 -40.70 2.48 0.88
C THR A 336 -39.91 3.75 0.62
#